data_AF-A0A2R8C6B9-F1
#
_entry.id   AF-A0A2R8C6B9-F1
#
_cell.length_a   1.000
_cell.length_b   1.000
_cell.length_c   1.000
_cell.angle_alpha   90.00
_cell.angle_beta   90.00
_cell.angle_gamma   90.00
#
_symmetry.space_group_name_H-M   'P 1'
#
loop_
_entity.id
_entity.type
_entity.pdbx_description
1 polymer ?
#
loop_
_entity_poly.entity_id
_entity_poly.type
_entity_poly.pdbx_seq_one_letter_code
_entity_poly.pdbx_strand_id
1 'polypeptide(L)'
;MRLAVYIIAGGQFLFLCLAWLEIAMNPSDAAGQGMAYGFLMVGFLALAIVVVPAILLARSEKWQPLALLLAASPFLVLIWINAI
;
A
#
# COMPACT_ATOMS: atom_id res chain seq x y z
N MET A 1 0.63 17.40 9.00
CA MET A 1 -0.09 16.11 8.77
C MET A 1 -0.11 15.71 7.29
N ARG A 2 -0.45 16.63 6.36
CA ARG A 2 -0.38 16.37 4.90
C ARG A 2 0.91 15.69 4.39
N LEU A 3 2.08 16.17 4.82
CA LEU A 3 3.37 15.55 4.46
C LEU A 3 3.44 14.07 4.90
N ALA A 4 2.97 13.77 6.11
CA ALA A 4 2.97 12.40 6.63
C ALA A 4 2.07 11.48 5.79
N VAL A 5 0.89 11.96 5.37
CA VAL A 5 0.00 11.21 4.45
C VAL A 5 0.74 10.88 3.15
N TYR A 6 1.45 11.83 2.56
CA TYR A 6 2.21 11.61 1.33
C TYR A 6 3.39 10.66 1.51
N ILE A 7 4.13 10.77 2.62
CA ILE A 7 5.24 9.87 2.94
C ILE A 7 4.73 8.43 3.13
N ILE A 8 3.63 8.25 3.87
CA ILE A 8 3.04 6.93 4.12
C ILE A 8 2.52 6.31 2.82
N ALA A 9 1.75 7.08 2.05
CA ALA A 9 1.22 6.64 0.74
C ALA A 9 2.34 6.29 -0.24
N GLY A 10 3.35 7.16 -0.38
CA GLY A 10 4.50 6.94 -1.25
C GLY A 10 5.35 5.76 -0.80
N GLY A 11 5.55 5.60 0.51
CA GLY A 11 6.29 4.47 1.09
C GLY A 11 5.62 3.12 0.79
N GLN A 12 4.30 3.03 0.89
CA GLN A 12 3.56 1.81 0.56
C GLN A 12 3.63 1.48 -0.94
N PHE A 13 3.51 2.49 -1.80
CA PHE A 13 3.70 2.31 -3.24
C PHE A 13 5.10 1.80 -3.55
N LEU A 14 6.14 2.41 -2.97
CA LEU A 14 7.53 1.97 -3.14
C LEU A 14 7.72 0.53 -2.64
N PHE A 15 7.14 0.16 -1.50
CA PHE A 15 7.20 -1.20 -0.98
C PHE A 15 6.64 -2.23 -1.98
N LEU A 16 5.48 -1.95 -2.59
CA LEU A 16 4.90 -2.83 -3.61
C LEU A 16 5.73 -2.87 -4.90
N CYS A 17 6.36 -1.77 -5.30
CA CYS A 17 7.31 -1.76 -6.42
C CYS A 17 8.57 -2.58 -6.12
N LEU A 18 9.08 -2.55 -4.89
CA LEU A 18 10.19 -3.40 -4.48
C LEU A 18 9.79 -4.88 -4.47
N ALA A 19 8.58 -5.21 -4.02
CA ALA A 19 8.05 -6.56 -4.11
C ALA A 19 7.92 -7.03 -5.57
N TRP A 20 7.51 -6.15 -6.49
CA TRP A 20 7.50 -6.46 -7.92
C TRP A 20 8.89 -6.82 -8.44
N LEU A 21 9.89 -5.99 -8.09
CA LEU A 21 11.27 -6.21 -8.51
C LEU A 21 11.81 -7.53 -7.99
N GLU A 22 11.51 -7.86 -6.73
CA GLU A 22 11.88 -9.15 -6.14
C GLU A 22 11.31 -10.32 -6.95
N ILE A 23 10.01 -10.31 -7.22
CA ILE A 23 9.34 -11.39 -7.97
C ILE A 23 9.94 -11.53 -9.38
N ALA A 24 10.30 -10.41 -10.00
CA ALA A 24 10.92 -10.38 -11.31
C ALA A 24 12.38 -10.90 -11.29
N MET A 25 13.13 -10.67 -10.21
CA MET A 25 14.53 -11.06 -10.07
C MET A 25 14.70 -12.50 -9.57
N ASN A 26 13.71 -13.06 -8.86
CA ASN A 26 13.72 -14.41 -8.31
C ASN A 26 12.59 -15.26 -8.92
N PRO A 27 12.69 -15.64 -10.21
CA PRO A 27 11.64 -16.39 -10.89
C PRO A 27 11.48 -17.80 -10.29
N SER A 28 10.24 -18.13 -9.90
CA SER A 28 9.82 -19.48 -9.53
C SER A 28 9.16 -20.20 -10.73
N ASP A 29 8.60 -21.38 -10.49
CA ASP A 29 7.78 -22.07 -11.48
C ASP A 29 6.56 -21.22 -11.89
N ALA A 30 5.99 -21.50 -13.07
CA ALA A 30 4.94 -20.68 -13.65
C ALA A 30 3.70 -20.49 -12.74
N ALA A 31 3.35 -21.50 -11.94
CA ALA A 31 2.25 -21.41 -10.99
C ALA A 31 2.61 -20.51 -9.80
N GLY A 32 3.81 -20.67 -9.24
CA GLY A 32 4.35 -19.81 -8.18
C GLY A 32 4.41 -18.33 -8.59
N GLN A 33 4.96 -18.04 -9.78
CA GLN A 33 5.02 -16.67 -10.30
C GLN A 33 3.62 -16.08 -10.54
N GLY A 34 2.72 -16.85 -11.15
CA GLY A 34 1.35 -16.40 -11.41
C GLY A 34 0.62 -15.99 -10.13
N MET A 35 0.78 -16.77 -9.06
CA MET A 35 0.22 -16.43 -7.74
C MET A 35 0.86 -15.17 -7.15
N ALA A 36 2.19 -15.05 -7.21
CA ALA A 36 2.89 -13.89 -6.65
C ALA A 36 2.46 -12.57 -7.32
N TYR A 37 2.39 -12.54 -8.65
CA TYR A 37 1.88 -11.39 -9.39
C TYR A 37 0.39 -11.13 -9.11
N GLY A 38 -0.40 -12.19 -8.94
CA GLY A 38 -1.81 -12.09 -8.55
C GLY A 38 -2.00 -11.35 -7.21
N PHE A 39 -1.29 -11.77 -6.16
CA PHE A 39 -1.34 -11.11 -4.86
C PHE A 39 -0.84 -9.68 -4.91
N LEU A 40 0.25 -9.44 -5.64
CA LEU A 40 0.78 -8.10 -5.81
C LEU A 40 -0.22 -7.17 -6.50
N MET A 41 -0.95 -7.66 -7.51
CA MET A 41 -1.96 -6.86 -8.21
C MET A 41 -3.13 -6.49 -7.30
N VAL A 42 -3.58 -7.43 -6.46
CA VAL A 42 -4.56 -7.17 -5.40
C VAL A 42 -4.03 -6.11 -4.41
N GLY A 43 -2.74 -6.18 -4.06
CA GLY A 43 -2.07 -5.19 -3.22
C GLY A 43 -2.11 -3.78 -3.82
N PHE A 44 -1.78 -3.63 -5.10
CA PHE A 44 -1.86 -2.34 -5.80
C PHE A 44 -3.29 -1.81 -5.90
N LEU A 45 -4.28 -2.67 -6.13
CA LEU A 45 -5.69 -2.29 -6.16
C LEU A 45 -6.17 -1.78 -4.80
N ALA A 46 -5.85 -2.52 -3.73
CA ALA A 46 -6.19 -2.14 -2.36
C ALA A 46 -5.53 -0.81 -1.98
N LEU A 47 -4.25 -0.63 -2.35
CA LEU A 47 -3.54 0.63 -2.19
C LEU A 47 -4.29 1.78 -2.87
N ALA A 48 -4.68 1.62 -4.13
CA ALA A 48 -5.37 2.67 -4.88
C ALA A 48 -6.70 3.07 -4.23
N ILE A 49 -7.49 2.10 -3.76
CA ILE A 49 -8.79 2.34 -3.10
C ILE A 49 -8.64 3.20 -1.84
N VAL A 50 -7.53 3.03 -1.11
CA VAL A 50 -7.31 3.69 0.19
C VAL A 50 -6.51 5.00 0.05
N VAL A 51 -5.45 4.98 -0.76
CA VAL A 51 -4.50 6.08 -0.91
C VAL A 51 -5.08 7.22 -1.72
N VAL A 52 -5.85 6.96 -2.79
CA VAL A 52 -6.42 8.03 -3.62
C VAL A 52 -7.36 8.93 -2.80
N PRO A 53 -8.35 8.41 -2.04
CA PRO A 53 -9.15 9.22 -1.14
C PRO A 53 -8.32 9.95 -0.07
N ALA A 54 -7.31 9.28 0.51
CA ALA A 54 -6.44 9.89 1.52
C ALA A 54 -5.69 11.11 0.98
N ILE A 55 -5.15 11.03 -0.23
CA ILE A 55 -4.43 12.13 -0.90
C ILE A 55 -5.39 13.28 -1.22
N LEU A 56 -6.60 12.98 -1.71
CA LEU A 56 -7.63 13.99 -2.00
C LEU A 56 -8.04 14.74 -0.73
N LEU A 57 -8.30 14.01 0.36
CA LEU A 57 -8.61 14.60 1.67
C LEU A 57 -7.45 15.45 2.19
N ALA A 58 -6.22 14.93 2.11
CA ALA A 58 -5.03 15.66 2.53
C ALA A 58 -4.78 16.94 1.71
N ARG A 59 -5.16 16.96 0.43
CA ARG A 59 -5.14 18.18 -0.41
C ARG A 59 -6.22 19.19 -0.02
N SER A 60 -7.41 18.72 0.34
CA SER A 60 -8.51 19.61 0.73
C SER A 60 -8.31 20.32 2.07
N GLU A 61 -7.27 19.93 2.82
CA GLU A 61 -6.95 20.32 4.20
C GLU A 61 -8.05 20.05 5.25
N LYS A 62 -9.21 19.56 4.82
CA LYS A 62 -10.30 19.13 5.68
C LYS A 62 -10.04 17.69 6.14
N TRP A 63 -10.39 17.40 7.39
CA TRP A 63 -10.36 16.05 7.97
C TRP A 63 -8.99 15.35 7.86
N GLN A 64 -7.89 16.08 8.08
CA GLN A 64 -6.53 15.50 8.06
C GLN A 64 -6.31 14.28 8.96
N PRO A 65 -6.95 14.15 10.14
CA PRO A 65 -6.86 12.93 10.94
C PRO A 65 -7.43 11.70 10.21
N LEU A 66 -8.54 11.89 9.47
CA LEU A 66 -9.15 10.82 8.68
C LEU A 66 -8.26 10.44 7.50
N ALA A 67 -7.66 11.42 6.83
CA ALA A 67 -6.70 11.18 5.74
C ALA A 67 -5.48 10.38 6.24
N LEU A 68 -4.99 10.69 7.44
CA LEU A 68 -3.89 9.97 8.07
C LEU A 68 -4.27 8.54 8.45
N LEU A 69 -5.45 8.34 9.04
CA LEU A 69 -5.97 7.00 9.36
C LEU A 69 -6.16 6.15 8.11
N LEU A 70 -6.76 6.71 7.06
CA LEU A 70 -6.92 6.01 5.77
C LEU A 70 -5.55 5.60 5.22
N ALA A 71 -4.60 6.55 5.11
CA ALA A 71 -3.27 6.25 4.61
C ALA A 71 -2.53 5.22 5.47
N ALA A 72 -2.69 5.23 6.79
CA ALA A 72 -2.04 4.28 7.69
C ALA A 72 -2.74 2.91 7.75
N SER A 73 -3.99 2.80 7.26
CA SER A 73 -4.81 1.60 7.42
C SER A 73 -4.15 0.30 6.92
N PRO A 74 -3.43 0.26 5.78
CA PRO A 74 -2.79 -0.96 5.31
C PRO A 74 -1.69 -1.45 6.26
N PHE A 75 -0.91 -0.51 6.85
CA PHE A 75 0.09 -0.85 7.86
C PHE A 75 -0.52 -1.28 9.18
N LEU A 76 -1.63 -0.67 9.62
CA LEU A 76 -2.32 -1.09 10.83
C LEU A 76 -2.85 -2.52 10.71
N VAL A 77 -3.36 -2.89 9.53
CA VAL A 77 -3.76 -4.26 9.24
C VAL A 77 -2.56 -5.21 9.31
N LEU A 78 -1.42 -4.84 8.72
CA LEU A 78 -0.20 -5.66 8.81
C LEU A 78 0.28 -5.85 10.26
N ILE A 79 0.28 -4.78 11.07
CA ILE A 79 0.65 -4.86 12.48
C ILE A 79 -0.31 -5.77 13.23
N TRP A 80 -1.62 -5.64 12.99
CA TRP A 80 -2.63 -6.49 13.63
C TRP A 80 -2.45 -7.97 13.28
N ILE A 81 -2.20 -8.29 12.01
CA ILE A 81 -1.92 -9.67 11.57
C ILE A 81 -0.66 -10.24 12.26
N ASN A 82 0.37 -9.41 12.49
CA ASN A 82 1.62 -9.86 13.13
C ASN A 82 1.59 -9.82 14.67
N ALA A 83 0.53 -9.27 15.27
CA ALA A 83 0.36 -9.18 16.72
C ALA A 83 -0.51 -10.30 17.31
N ILE A 84 -1.09 -11.14 16.45
CA ILE A 84 -1.86 -12.35 16.79
C ILE A 84 -0.96 -13.56 16.60
#